data_AF-A0A962XZM2-F1
#
_entry.id   AF-A0A962XZM2-F1
#
_cell.length_a   1.000
_cell.length_b   1.000
_cell.length_c   1.000
_cell.angle_alpha   90.00
_cell.angle_beta   90.00
_cell.angle_gamma   90.00
#
_symmetry.space_group_name_H-M   'P 1'
#
loop_
_entity.id
_entity.type
_entity.pdbx_description
1 polymer ?
#
loop_
_entity_poly.entity_id
_entity_poly.type
_entity_poly.pdbx_seq_one_letter_code
_entity_poly.pdbx_strand_id
1 'polypeptide(L)'
;GDDRSGGGESGTENERIAIDLNQVPATVQALIFTVNSFSGEDFTGIPNAFCRLVDETNNGEIARFDLSLEGGQHTGLIMTKLYRHNNEWKMQAIGEQADGRTFHDLLPALRPYL
;
A
#
# COMPACT_ATOMS: atom_id res chain seq x y z
N GLY A 1 -5.55 10.87 6.84
CA GLY A 1 -4.50 11.73 7.42
C GLY A 1 -3.33 10.86 7.84
N ASP A 2 -2.21 11.46 8.24
CA ASP A 2 -1.03 10.76 8.79
C ASP A 2 -1.25 10.51 10.30
N ASP A 3 -1.31 9.24 10.71
CA ASP A 3 -1.41 8.80 12.10
C ASP A 3 -0.04 8.31 12.57
N ARG A 4 0.63 9.19 13.31
CA ARG A 4 1.99 8.95 13.82
C ARG A 4 2.04 8.12 15.10
N SER A 5 0.90 7.87 15.72
CA SER A 5 0.78 7.12 16.98
C SER A 5 0.41 5.66 16.75
N GLY A 6 -0.30 5.37 15.66
CA GLY A 6 -0.98 4.09 15.50
C GLY A 6 -2.01 3.84 16.62
N GLY A 7 -2.36 2.57 16.83
CA GLY A 7 -3.40 2.19 17.79
C GLY A 7 -4.78 2.13 17.14
N GLY A 8 -5.86 2.35 17.90
CA GLY A 8 -7.23 2.27 17.36
C GLY A 8 -7.91 0.91 17.56
N GLU A 9 -9.17 0.83 17.14
CA GLU A 9 -9.98 -0.38 17.31
C GLU A 9 -9.51 -1.46 16.33
N SER A 10 -9.49 -2.72 16.80
CA SER A 10 -9.12 -3.85 15.95
C SER A 10 -10.01 -3.90 14.71
N GLY A 11 -9.39 -3.98 13.53
CA GLY A 11 -10.09 -4.01 12.25
C GLY A 11 -10.43 -2.64 11.65
N THR A 12 -10.05 -1.53 12.30
CA THR A 12 -10.20 -0.18 11.75
C THR A 12 -8.88 0.32 11.17
N GLU A 13 -8.93 1.12 10.10
CA GLU A 13 -7.71 1.73 9.55
C GLU A 13 -7.37 3.03 10.27
N ASN A 14 -6.10 3.15 10.66
CA ASN A 14 -5.51 4.37 11.21
C ASN A 14 -5.35 5.47 10.15
N GLU A 15 -4.97 5.06 8.94
CA GLU A 15 -4.66 5.95 7.84
C GLU A 15 -5.47 5.58 6.61
N ARG A 16 -5.84 6.61 5.83
CA ARG A 16 -6.58 6.46 4.59
C ARG A 16 -6.09 7.45 3.54
N ILE A 17 -5.92 6.94 2.33
CA ILE A 17 -5.63 7.70 1.12
C ILE A 17 -6.80 7.45 0.16
N ALA A 18 -7.60 8.48 -0.10
CA ALA A 18 -8.69 8.43 -1.07
C ALA A 18 -8.21 9.01 -2.41
N ILE A 19 -8.51 8.31 -3.52
CA ILE A 19 -8.07 8.70 -4.86
C ILE A 19 -9.25 8.64 -5.81
N ASP A 20 -9.62 9.78 -6.38
CA ASP A 20 -10.54 9.83 -7.51
C ASP A 20 -9.78 9.53 -8.81
N LEU A 21 -9.89 8.28 -9.26
CA LEU A 21 -9.24 7.77 -10.47
C LEU A 21 -9.66 8.49 -11.76
N ASN A 22 -10.80 9.20 -11.77
CA ASN A 22 -11.25 10.00 -12.91
C ASN A 22 -10.51 11.33 -13.01
N GLN A 23 -9.99 11.84 -11.90
CA GLN A 23 -9.22 13.08 -11.85
C GLN A 23 -7.71 12.86 -12.06
N VAL A 24 -7.25 11.61 -12.08
CA VAL A 24 -5.85 11.28 -12.38
C VAL A 24 -5.55 11.59 -13.85
N PRO A 25 -4.57 12.48 -14.16
CA PRO A 25 -4.25 12.87 -15.52
C PRO A 25 -3.92 11.67 -16.42
N ALA A 26 -4.27 11.77 -17.70
CA ALA A 26 -4.01 10.70 -18.68
C ALA A 26 -2.50 10.39 -18.88
N THR A 27 -1.61 11.31 -18.49
CA THR A 27 -0.15 11.10 -18.50
C THR A 27 0.32 10.13 -17.41
N VAL A 28 -0.45 9.93 -16.34
CA VAL A 28 -0.15 8.97 -15.28
C VAL A 28 -0.63 7.58 -15.72
N GLN A 29 0.31 6.66 -15.93
CA GLN A 29 0.02 5.30 -16.39
C GLN A 29 -0.21 4.30 -15.24
N ALA A 30 0.33 4.58 -14.05
CA ALA A 30 0.23 3.71 -12.90
C ALA A 30 0.30 4.48 -11.57
N LEU A 31 -0.31 3.89 -10.54
CA LEU A 31 -0.18 4.24 -9.14
C LEU A 31 0.30 2.99 -8.40
N ILE A 32 1.43 3.06 -7.72
CA ILE A 32 1.97 1.94 -6.95
C ILE A 32 1.86 2.30 -5.48
N PHE A 33 1.30 1.38 -4.70
CA PHE A 33 1.06 1.56 -3.28
C PHE A 33 2.07 0.74 -2.49
N THR A 34 2.74 1.42 -1.57
CA THR A 34 3.72 0.84 -0.67
C THR A 34 3.38 1.22 0.75
N VAL A 35 3.82 0.41 1.70
CA VAL A 35 3.85 0.76 3.12
C VAL A 35 5.27 0.54 3.63
N ASN A 36 5.74 1.40 4.52
CA ASN A 36 7.03 1.23 5.16
C ASN A 36 7.03 1.85 6.57
N SER A 37 7.89 1.31 7.42
CA SER A 37 8.13 1.83 8.76
C SER A 37 9.14 2.97 8.72
N PHE A 38 8.69 4.19 9.06
CA PHE A 38 9.58 5.34 9.13
C PHE A 38 10.57 5.23 10.32
N SER A 39 10.18 4.58 11.42
CA SER A 39 11.05 4.30 12.58
C SER A 39 12.11 3.24 12.25
N GLY A 40 11.86 2.40 11.24
CA GLY A 40 12.75 1.30 10.84
C GLY A 40 12.50 0.00 11.61
N GLU A 41 11.40 -0.09 12.35
CA GLU A 41 10.92 -1.33 12.94
C GLU A 41 10.32 -2.23 11.85
N ASP A 42 10.60 -3.53 11.92
CA ASP A 42 9.95 -4.51 11.06
C ASP A 42 8.49 -4.74 11.46
N PHE A 43 7.73 -5.43 10.62
CA PHE A 43 6.30 -5.67 10.86
C PHE A 43 6.02 -6.85 11.78
N THR A 44 7.05 -7.58 12.26
CA THR A 44 6.82 -8.72 13.14
C THR A 44 6.28 -8.28 14.49
N GLY A 45 5.26 -9.01 14.96
CA GLY A 45 4.69 -8.76 16.28
C GLY A 45 3.88 -7.47 16.40
N ILE A 46 3.61 -6.75 15.31
CA ILE A 46 2.63 -5.64 15.30
C ILE A 46 1.23 -6.26 15.13
N PRO A 47 0.41 -6.32 16.20
CA PRO A 47 -0.89 -6.97 16.12
C PRO A 47 -1.86 -6.15 15.26
N ASN A 48 -2.65 -6.84 14.44
CA ASN A 48 -3.68 -6.22 13.59
C ASN A 48 -3.13 -5.17 12.61
N ALA A 49 -1.86 -5.26 12.21
CA ALA A 49 -1.31 -4.40 11.17
C ALA A 49 -1.78 -4.88 9.79
N PHE A 50 -2.57 -4.08 9.10
CA PHE A 50 -3.03 -4.41 7.76
C PHE A 50 -3.09 -3.20 6.84
N CYS A 51 -3.00 -3.46 5.55
CA CYS A 51 -3.36 -2.50 4.51
C CYS A 51 -4.46 -3.10 3.64
N ARG A 52 -5.35 -2.25 3.12
CA ARG A 52 -6.40 -2.70 2.20
C ARG A 52 -6.66 -1.68 1.12
N LEU A 53 -7.10 -2.17 -0.03
CA LEU A 53 -7.60 -1.38 -1.14
C LEU A 53 -9.11 -1.60 -1.26
N VAL A 54 -9.87 -0.52 -1.32
CA VAL A 54 -11.34 -0.56 -1.31
C VAL A 54 -11.88 0.24 -2.49
N ASP A 55 -12.87 -0.30 -3.17
CA ASP A 55 -13.74 0.45 -4.08
C ASP A 55 -14.80 1.17 -3.25
N GLU A 56 -14.68 2.48 -3.09
CA GLU A 56 -15.63 3.27 -2.30
C GLU A 56 -17.04 3.34 -2.93
N THR A 57 -17.21 3.01 -4.21
CA THR A 57 -18.53 3.06 -4.87
C THR A 57 -19.48 1.98 -4.37
N ASN A 58 -18.92 0.84 -3.95
CA ASN A 58 -19.66 -0.32 -3.43
C ASN A 58 -19.14 -0.80 -2.06
N ASN A 59 -18.14 -0.10 -1.51
CA ASN A 59 -17.41 -0.46 -0.28
C ASN A 59 -16.80 -1.88 -0.33
N GLY A 60 -16.46 -2.35 -1.52
CA GLY A 60 -15.90 -3.67 -1.78
C GLY A 60 -14.40 -3.67 -1.57
N GLU A 61 -13.91 -4.59 -0.72
CA GLU A 61 -12.49 -4.80 -0.54
C GLU A 61 -11.90 -5.51 -1.78
N ILE A 62 -11.00 -4.83 -2.48
CA ILE A 62 -10.34 -5.33 -3.70
C ILE A 62 -9.11 -6.17 -3.31
N ALA A 63 -8.37 -5.74 -2.29
CA ALA A 63 -7.19 -6.43 -1.78
C ALA A 63 -6.98 -6.11 -0.29
N ARG A 64 -6.37 -7.05 0.42
CA ARG A 64 -5.97 -6.93 1.82
C ARG A 64 -4.60 -7.58 2.00
N PHE A 65 -3.76 -6.93 2.78
CA PHE A 65 -2.42 -7.37 3.15
C PHE A 65 -2.30 -7.38 4.67
N ASP A 66 -1.92 -8.50 5.27
CA ASP A 66 -1.55 -8.57 6.68
C ASP A 66 -0.05 -8.28 6.82
N LEU A 67 0.30 -7.14 7.41
CA LEU A 67 1.70 -6.73 7.44
C LEU A 67 2.54 -7.66 8.31
N SER A 68 1.95 -8.31 9.31
CA SER A 68 2.67 -9.26 10.17
C SER A 68 3.05 -10.54 9.42
N LEU A 69 2.26 -10.94 8.41
CA LEU A 69 2.48 -12.15 7.61
C LEU A 69 3.24 -11.83 6.31
N GLU A 70 2.76 -10.87 5.52
CA GLU A 70 3.35 -10.49 4.23
C GLU A 70 4.62 -9.64 4.41
N GLY A 71 4.61 -8.70 5.35
CA GLY A 71 5.75 -7.82 5.62
C GLY A 71 6.84 -8.50 6.46
N GLY A 72 6.44 -9.21 7.51
CA GLY A 72 7.36 -10.01 8.33
C GLY A 72 8.53 -9.21 8.88
N GLN A 73 9.76 -9.74 8.74
CA GLN A 73 11.01 -9.13 9.24
C GLN A 73 11.54 -7.97 8.38
N HIS A 74 10.73 -7.47 7.45
CA HIS A 74 11.10 -6.36 6.58
C HIS A 74 10.48 -5.07 7.06
N THR A 75 11.08 -3.96 6.63
CA THR A 75 10.65 -2.61 7.01
C THR A 75 9.73 -1.96 5.97
N GLY A 76 9.50 -2.61 4.84
CA GLY A 76 8.60 -2.15 3.79
C GLY A 76 7.95 -3.27 2.98
N LEU A 77 6.86 -2.94 2.30
CA LEU A 77 6.11 -3.84 1.43
C LEU A 77 5.58 -3.06 0.22
N ILE A 78 5.89 -3.54 -0.99
CA ILE A 78 5.27 -3.09 -2.23
C ILE A 78 3.99 -3.90 -2.42
N MET A 79 2.83 -3.25 -2.25
CA MET A 79 1.56 -3.94 -2.09
C MET A 79 0.92 -4.24 -3.44
N THR A 80 0.59 -3.20 -4.20
CA THR A 80 -0.19 -3.31 -5.44
C THR A 80 0.10 -2.18 -6.40
N LYS A 81 -0.14 -2.44 -7.68
CA LYS A 81 -0.12 -1.46 -8.76
C LYS A 81 -1.52 -1.34 -9.34
N LEU A 82 -2.07 -0.13 -9.34
CA LEU A 82 -3.14 0.25 -10.24
C LEU A 82 -2.53 0.78 -11.53
N TYR A 83 -2.99 0.30 -12.69
CA TYR A 83 -2.46 0.71 -13.99
C TYR A 83 -3.54 0.83 -15.04
N ARG A 84 -3.29 1.67 -16.05
CA ARG A 84 -4.19 1.81 -17.19
C ARG A 84 -3.98 0.67 -18.19
N HIS A 85 -5.06 0.02 -18.59
CA HIS A 85 -5.09 -0.94 -19.68
C HIS A 85 -6.35 -0.70 -20.51
N ASN A 86 -6.20 -0.38 -21.79
CA ASN A 86 -7.30 -0.04 -22.70
C ASN A 86 -8.26 1.04 -22.12
N ASN A 87 -7.68 2.11 -21.57
CA ASN A 87 -8.38 3.22 -20.91
C ASN A 87 -9.14 2.87 -19.61
N GLU A 88 -9.03 1.65 -19.11
CA GLU A 88 -9.58 1.23 -17.82
C GLU A 88 -8.48 1.08 -16.78
N TRP A 89 -8.81 1.33 -15.51
CA TRP A 89 -7.92 0.97 -14.41
C TRP A 89 -8.01 -0.53 -14.12
N LYS A 90 -6.86 -1.18 -14.01
CA LYS A 90 -6.69 -2.57 -13.58
C LYS A 90 -5.80 -2.60 -12.35
N MET A 91 -5.94 -3.66 -11.55
CA MET A 91 -5.15 -3.90 -10.36
C MET A 91 -4.24 -5.10 -10.58
N GLN A 92 -2.98 -4.98 -10.14
CA GLN A 92 -2.01 -6.05 -10.01
C GLN A 92 -1.58 -6.13 -8.55
N ALA A 93 -1.83 -7.27 -7.89
CA ALA A 93 -1.25 -7.56 -6.57
C ALA A 93 0.25 -7.84 -6.74
N ILE A 94 1.07 -7.30 -5.84
CA ILE A 94 2.53 -7.45 -5.85
C ILE A 94 2.98 -8.22 -4.61
N GLY A 95 2.80 -7.65 -3.41
CA GLY A 95 3.19 -8.29 -2.15
C GLY A 95 4.70 -8.56 -2.01
N GLU A 96 5.54 -7.69 -2.58
CA GLU A 96 7.00 -7.84 -2.54
C GLU A 96 7.58 -7.13 -1.31
N GLN A 97 8.33 -7.86 -0.49
CA GLN A 97 9.05 -7.34 0.65
C GLN A 97 10.17 -6.40 0.22
N ALA A 98 10.36 -5.32 0.96
CA ALA A 98 11.40 -4.33 0.71
C ALA A 98 11.91 -3.76 2.03
N ASP A 99 13.05 -3.07 1.98
CA ASP A 99 13.62 -2.42 3.15
C ASP A 99 13.91 -0.95 2.90
N GLY A 100 13.44 -0.09 3.80
CA GLY A 100 13.53 1.35 3.60
C GLY A 100 12.69 2.15 4.58
N ARG A 101 13.19 3.33 4.96
CA ARG A 101 12.50 4.26 5.86
C ARG A 101 11.70 5.31 5.11
N THR A 102 11.99 5.48 3.82
CA THR A 102 11.35 6.44 2.94
C THR A 102 11.03 5.80 1.59
N PHE A 103 10.14 6.40 0.82
CA PHE A 103 9.87 5.93 -0.55
C PHE A 103 11.12 5.92 -1.43
N HIS A 104 12.10 6.81 -1.19
CA HIS A 104 13.36 6.83 -1.94
C HIS A 104 14.16 5.55 -1.74
N ASP A 105 14.13 5.01 -0.53
CA ASP A 105 14.81 3.75 -0.19
C ASP A 105 14.14 2.55 -0.88
N LEU A 106 12.81 2.64 -1.12
CA LEU A 106 12.04 1.61 -1.81
C LEU A 106 12.20 1.64 -3.35
N LEU A 107 12.75 2.73 -3.92
CA LEU A 107 12.85 2.89 -5.38
C LEU A 107 13.53 1.71 -6.10
N PRO A 108 14.61 1.10 -5.59
CA PRO A 108 15.21 -0.06 -6.24
C PRO A 108 14.24 -1.24 -6.40
N ALA A 109 13.44 -1.53 -5.37
CA ALA A 109 12.43 -2.59 -5.38
C ALA A 109 11.20 -2.20 -6.23
N LEU A 110 10.90 -0.91 -6.38
CA LEU A 110 9.79 -0.42 -7.21
C LEU A 110 10.08 -0.50 -8.72
N ARG A 111 11.35 -0.51 -9.13
CA ARG A 111 11.75 -0.42 -10.56
C ARG A 111 11.08 -1.44 -11.48
N PRO A 112 10.92 -2.73 -11.12
CA PRO A 112 10.25 -3.69 -11.98
C PRO A 112 8.77 -3.38 -12.23
N TYR A 113 8.17 -2.52 -11.40
CA TYR A 113 6.74 -2.19 -11.42
C TYR A 113 6.42 -0.82 -12.01
N LEU A 114 7.42 -0.01 -12.37
CA LEU A 114 7.21 1.25 -13.10
C LEU A 114 6.79 0.94 -14.55
#